data_AF-A0AB73HEB0-F1
#
_entry.id   AF-A0AB73HEB0-F1
#
_cell.length_a   1.000
_cell.length_b   1.000
_cell.length_c   1.000
_cell.angle_alpha   90.00
_cell.angle_beta   90.00
_cell.angle_gamma   90.00
#
_symmetry.space_group_name_H-M   'P 1'
#
loop_
_entity.id
_entity.type
_entity.pdbx_description
1 polymer ?
#
loop_
_entity_poly.entity_id
_entity_poly.type
_entity_poly.pdbx_seq_one_letter_code
_entity_poly.pdbx_strand_id
1 'polypeptide(L)'
;MQVEKNVVISEFIVNMEDVLYHRDNTDVNIAEKVAEQTASLAHYGVAHYVLTNATNQQDSDNLHIVQTDLFEHYPKLTLYFYRILMAFDFLQDHPEIEKAALTDAGDVKMLNYPFDAVEDGILYMGDETIFIYDTSILIGYDGPQFIKDFIWENGHLPILNLGIMVGTRETLIEYLGIMVKLITEAELSLAQGNDEAFLGTYEMAISNYVAYYYFKDRLVHGNQVSTIFHGEQMVSGAWFKHK
;
A
#
# COMPACT_ATOMS: atom_id res chain seq x y z
N MET A 1 7.81 16.14 -12.95
CA MET A 1 6.52 16.13 -13.65
C MET A 1 5.52 16.89 -12.79
N GLN A 2 4.61 17.67 -13.35
CA GLN A 2 3.54 18.28 -12.55
C GLN A 2 2.42 17.25 -12.41
N VAL A 3 2.02 16.93 -11.18
CA VAL A 3 1.00 15.92 -10.86
C VAL A 3 -0.33 16.59 -10.48
N GLU A 4 -1.46 15.90 -10.71
CA GLU A 4 -2.78 16.38 -10.28
C GLU A 4 -2.92 16.41 -8.76
N LYS A 5 -3.87 17.21 -8.27
CA LYS A 5 -4.12 17.35 -6.82
C LYS A 5 -4.68 16.09 -6.17
N ASN A 6 -5.52 15.35 -6.91
CA ASN A 6 -6.19 14.14 -6.44
C ASN A 6 -5.84 13.00 -7.38
N VAL A 7 -5.11 12.00 -6.87
CA VAL A 7 -4.51 10.94 -7.71
C VAL A 7 -4.67 9.56 -7.10
N VAL A 8 -4.58 8.53 -7.94
CA VAL A 8 -4.36 7.15 -7.49
C VAL A 8 -2.95 6.74 -7.87
N ILE A 9 -2.24 6.18 -6.90
CA ILE A 9 -0.86 5.71 -7.01
C ILE A 9 -0.87 4.20 -6.75
N SER A 10 -0.22 3.44 -7.61
CA SER A 10 -0.02 2.00 -7.41
C SER A 10 1.44 1.64 -7.61
N GLU A 11 1.95 0.66 -6.87
CA GLU A 11 3.34 0.21 -7.01
C GLU A 11 3.40 -1.18 -7.66
N PHE A 12 4.25 -1.31 -8.68
CA PHE A 12 4.47 -2.58 -9.38
C PHE A 12 5.96 -2.80 -9.63
N ILE A 13 6.54 -3.74 -8.91
CA ILE A 13 7.97 -4.10 -9.02
C ILE A 13 8.12 -5.31 -9.94
N VAL A 14 9.02 -5.20 -10.91
CA VAL A 14 9.44 -6.29 -11.81
C VAL A 14 10.79 -6.85 -11.38
N ASN A 15 11.10 -8.08 -11.82
CA ASN A 15 12.39 -8.73 -11.59
C ASN A 15 12.78 -8.86 -10.09
N MET A 16 11.79 -9.00 -9.21
CA MET A 16 11.98 -9.24 -7.77
C MET A 16 11.01 -10.34 -7.31
N GLU A 17 11.46 -11.27 -6.48
CA GLU A 17 10.64 -12.41 -6.07
C GLU A 17 9.40 -11.98 -5.28
N ASP A 18 8.23 -12.39 -5.77
CA ASP A 18 6.97 -12.39 -5.01
C ASP A 18 6.94 -13.61 -4.09
N VAL A 19 7.37 -13.43 -2.85
CA VAL A 19 7.49 -14.51 -1.85
C VAL A 19 6.13 -15.00 -1.31
N LEU A 20 5.00 -14.38 -1.65
CA LEU A 20 3.67 -14.88 -1.29
C LEU A 20 3.06 -15.74 -2.38
N TYR A 21 3.09 -15.24 -3.62
CA TYR A 21 2.40 -15.87 -4.74
C TYR A 21 3.34 -16.60 -5.71
N HIS A 22 4.67 -16.40 -5.57
CA HIS A 22 5.72 -16.94 -6.45
C HIS A 22 5.41 -16.76 -7.94
N ARG A 23 4.80 -15.62 -8.27
CA ARG A 23 4.44 -15.28 -9.65
C ARG A 23 5.68 -14.80 -10.37
N ASP A 24 5.77 -15.18 -11.64
CA ASP A 24 6.72 -14.58 -12.55
C ASP A 24 6.27 -13.15 -12.87
N ASN A 25 7.10 -12.19 -12.47
CA ASN A 25 6.93 -10.76 -12.75
C ASN A 25 8.02 -10.22 -13.69
N THR A 26 8.70 -11.10 -14.43
CA THR A 26 9.59 -10.72 -15.51
C THR A 26 8.78 -10.39 -16.77
N ASP A 27 9.28 -9.45 -17.59
CA ASP A 27 8.69 -9.07 -18.88
C ASP A 27 7.18 -8.71 -18.87
N VAL A 28 6.69 -8.15 -17.76
CA VAL A 28 5.28 -7.76 -17.61
C VAL A 28 4.97 -6.49 -18.38
N ASN A 29 3.89 -6.51 -19.17
CA ASN A 29 3.29 -5.30 -19.72
C ASN A 29 2.44 -4.61 -18.64
N ILE A 30 3.01 -3.58 -18.00
CA ILE A 30 2.37 -2.87 -16.90
C ILE A 30 1.08 -2.20 -17.34
N ALA A 31 1.05 -1.58 -18.52
CA ALA A 31 -0.14 -0.90 -19.03
C ALA A 31 -1.32 -1.87 -19.20
N GLU A 32 -1.06 -3.09 -19.70
CA GLU A 32 -2.09 -4.13 -19.80
C GLU A 32 -2.51 -4.63 -18.42
N LYS A 33 -1.55 -4.83 -17.51
CA LYS A 33 -1.80 -5.28 -16.13
C LYS A 33 -2.74 -4.37 -15.35
N VAL A 34 -2.65 -3.06 -15.57
CA VAL A 34 -3.48 -2.06 -14.88
C VAL A 34 -4.63 -1.51 -15.73
N ALA A 35 -4.88 -2.05 -16.93
CA ALA A 35 -5.83 -1.47 -17.87
C ALA A 35 -7.24 -1.28 -17.30
N GLU A 36 -7.76 -2.28 -16.56
CA GLU A 36 -9.09 -2.19 -15.96
C GLU A 36 -9.15 -1.16 -14.82
N GLN A 37 -8.10 -1.10 -14.01
CA GLN A 37 -7.97 -0.11 -12.92
C GLN A 37 -7.92 1.30 -13.52
N THR A 38 -7.03 1.54 -14.48
CA THR A 38 -6.92 2.82 -15.20
C THR A 38 -8.24 3.22 -15.85
N ALA A 39 -8.96 2.29 -16.50
CA ALA A 39 -10.26 2.58 -17.10
C ALA A 39 -11.30 3.00 -16.05
N SER A 40 -11.32 2.37 -14.88
CA SER A 40 -12.22 2.75 -13.78
C SER A 40 -11.91 4.14 -13.22
N LEU A 41 -10.63 4.53 -13.18
CA LEU A 41 -10.19 5.85 -12.73
C LEU A 41 -10.50 6.95 -13.75
N ALA A 42 -10.29 6.66 -15.04
CA ALA A 42 -10.58 7.56 -16.14
C ALA A 42 -12.08 7.93 -16.20
N HIS A 43 -12.97 7.01 -15.80
CA HIS A 43 -14.40 7.30 -15.67
C HIS A 43 -14.69 8.49 -14.74
N TYR A 44 -13.87 8.66 -13.71
CA TYR A 44 -13.96 9.74 -12.72
C TYR A 44 -13.00 10.91 -13.01
N GLY A 45 -12.27 10.88 -14.12
CA GLY A 45 -11.24 11.89 -14.43
C GLY A 45 -10.09 11.91 -13.42
N VAL A 46 -9.75 10.76 -12.84
CA VAL A 46 -8.64 10.61 -11.88
C VAL A 46 -7.45 10.00 -12.58
N ALA A 47 -6.30 10.68 -12.52
CA ALA A 47 -5.04 10.20 -13.08
C ALA A 47 -4.51 8.98 -12.31
N HIS A 48 -4.01 7.99 -13.03
CA HIS A 48 -3.38 6.80 -12.47
C HIS A 48 -1.86 6.87 -12.61
N TYR A 49 -1.15 6.88 -11.49
CA TYR A 49 0.30 6.80 -11.44
C TYR A 49 0.72 5.40 -11.03
N VAL A 50 1.53 4.73 -11.84
CA VAL A 50 2.11 3.43 -11.51
C VAL A 50 3.60 3.59 -11.32
N LEU A 51 4.07 3.42 -10.08
CA LEU A 51 5.48 3.47 -9.73
C LEU A 51 6.10 2.09 -10.00
N THR A 52 7.24 2.06 -10.69
CA THR A 52 7.87 0.79 -11.08
C THR A 52 9.37 0.92 -11.27
N ASN A 53 10.12 -0.16 -11.06
CA ASN A 53 11.52 -0.27 -11.48
C ASN A 53 11.69 -0.74 -12.93
N ALA A 54 10.58 -0.95 -13.67
CA ALA A 54 10.64 -1.30 -15.08
C ALA A 54 11.13 -0.12 -15.93
N THR A 55 11.95 -0.43 -16.94
CA THR A 55 12.40 0.57 -17.92
C THR A 55 11.53 0.54 -19.18
N ASN A 56 11.56 1.62 -19.96
CA ASN A 56 10.94 1.73 -21.29
C ASN A 56 9.42 1.47 -21.34
N GLN A 57 8.69 1.83 -20.29
CA GLN A 57 7.23 1.78 -20.28
C GLN A 57 6.65 3.01 -20.97
N GLN A 58 5.47 2.86 -21.58
CA GLN A 58 4.79 3.95 -22.28
C GLN A 58 3.58 4.41 -21.49
N ASP A 59 3.53 5.72 -21.24
CA ASP A 59 2.36 6.40 -20.73
C ASP A 59 1.20 6.34 -21.73
N SER A 60 -0.01 6.57 -21.21
CA SER A 60 -1.20 6.86 -22.01
C SER A 60 -2.01 7.99 -21.34
N ASP A 61 -3.07 8.47 -22.00
CA ASP A 61 -3.77 9.70 -21.59
C ASP A 61 -4.15 9.78 -20.08
N ASN A 62 -4.49 8.67 -19.43
CA ASN A 62 -4.86 8.62 -17.99
C ASN A 62 -3.93 7.73 -17.15
N LEU A 63 -2.84 7.23 -17.73
CA LEU A 63 -1.88 6.34 -17.07
C LEU A 63 -0.47 6.91 -17.23
N HIS A 64 0.16 7.19 -16.10
CA HIS A 64 1.52 7.64 -15.98
C HIS A 64 2.36 6.54 -15.35
N ILE A 65 3.29 5.96 -16.09
CA ILE A 65 4.18 4.92 -15.58
C ILE A 65 5.49 5.60 -15.20
N VAL A 66 5.73 5.70 -13.89
CA VAL A 66 6.85 6.44 -13.33
C VAL A 66 7.95 5.45 -12.95
N GLN A 67 9.09 5.55 -13.63
CA GLN A 67 10.26 4.78 -13.26
C GLN A 67 10.84 5.28 -11.93
N THR A 68 11.08 4.36 -11.00
CA THR A 68 11.71 4.59 -9.70
C THR A 68 12.87 3.63 -9.51
N ASP A 69 14.01 4.13 -9.05
CA ASP A 69 15.14 3.29 -8.67
C ASP A 69 14.88 2.66 -7.29
N LEU A 70 15.11 1.35 -7.16
CA LEU A 70 14.98 0.67 -5.87
C LEU A 70 16.25 0.89 -5.04
N PHE A 71 16.07 1.11 -3.74
CA PHE A 71 17.19 1.29 -2.83
C PHE A 71 17.91 -0.04 -2.56
N GLU A 72 19.08 -0.27 -3.16
CA GLU A 72 19.74 -1.59 -3.16
C GLU A 72 20.46 -1.98 -1.85
N HIS A 73 20.44 -1.15 -0.80
CA HIS A 73 21.23 -1.39 0.41
C HIS A 73 20.49 -2.09 1.56
N TYR A 74 19.24 -2.54 1.35
CA TYR A 74 18.49 -3.33 2.33
C TYR A 74 18.47 -4.81 1.93
N PRO A 75 19.37 -5.65 2.50
CA PRO A 75 19.64 -6.99 1.98
C PRO A 75 18.53 -8.01 2.22
N LYS A 76 17.61 -7.75 3.15
CA LYS A 76 16.52 -8.68 3.52
C LYS A 76 15.12 -8.15 3.16
N LEU A 77 15.05 -6.99 2.52
CA LEU A 77 13.78 -6.31 2.26
C LEU A 77 13.07 -6.96 1.06
N THR A 78 11.83 -7.37 1.25
CA THR A 78 11.00 -7.98 0.19
C THR A 78 10.31 -6.90 -0.64
N LEU A 79 9.74 -7.29 -1.78
CA LEU A 79 9.02 -6.35 -2.66
C LEU A 79 7.95 -5.56 -1.92
N TYR A 80 7.30 -6.17 -0.93
CA TYR A 80 6.19 -5.58 -0.18
C TYR A 80 6.57 -4.29 0.54
N PHE A 81 7.75 -4.29 1.16
CA PHE A 81 8.27 -3.11 1.84
C PHE A 81 8.82 -2.07 0.85
N TYR A 82 9.39 -2.48 -0.29
CA TYR A 82 9.84 -1.52 -1.31
C TYR A 82 8.69 -0.67 -1.85
N ARG A 83 7.47 -1.22 -1.97
CA ARG A 83 6.29 -0.43 -2.37
C ARG A 83 6.04 0.75 -1.44
N ILE A 84 6.22 0.56 -0.13
CA ILE A 84 6.09 1.62 0.88
C ILE A 84 7.12 2.72 0.62
N LEU A 85 8.38 2.35 0.35
CA LEU A 85 9.45 3.32 0.07
C LEU A 85 9.13 4.13 -1.20
N MET A 86 8.71 3.44 -2.26
CA MET A 86 8.33 4.07 -3.53
C MET A 86 7.18 5.07 -3.36
N ALA A 87 6.12 4.67 -2.66
CA ALA A 87 4.97 5.54 -2.38
C ALA A 87 5.37 6.77 -1.55
N PHE A 88 6.22 6.57 -0.54
CA PHE A 88 6.70 7.64 0.33
C PHE A 88 7.52 8.67 -0.43
N ASP A 89 8.51 8.23 -1.20
CA ASP A 89 9.38 9.12 -1.98
C ASP A 89 8.58 9.89 -3.02
N PHE A 90 7.65 9.23 -3.72
CA PHE A 90 6.79 9.89 -4.69
C PHE A 90 5.93 10.99 -4.04
N LEU A 91 5.29 10.74 -2.90
CA LEU A 91 4.50 11.76 -2.21
C LEU A 91 5.36 12.91 -1.66
N GLN A 92 6.60 12.63 -1.23
CA GLN A 92 7.53 13.69 -0.82
C GLN A 92 7.89 14.61 -1.99
N ASP A 93 8.21 14.04 -3.15
CA ASP A 93 8.63 14.75 -4.35
C ASP A 93 7.51 15.55 -5.03
N HIS A 94 6.25 15.23 -4.72
CA HIS A 94 5.06 15.86 -5.30
C HIS A 94 4.22 16.63 -4.26
N PRO A 95 4.68 17.82 -3.82
CA PRO A 95 3.94 18.67 -2.86
C PRO A 95 2.62 19.24 -3.39
N GLU A 96 2.39 19.18 -4.69
CA GLU A 96 1.14 19.59 -5.35
C GLU A 96 -0.03 18.63 -5.11
N ILE A 97 0.22 17.38 -4.70
CA ILE A 97 -0.82 16.43 -4.34
C ILE A 97 -1.49 16.87 -3.04
N GLU A 98 -2.81 17.02 -3.06
CA GLU A 98 -3.62 17.32 -1.89
C GLU A 98 -4.14 16.02 -1.25
N LYS A 99 -4.62 15.08 -2.06
CA LYS A 99 -5.18 13.79 -1.61
C LYS A 99 -4.76 12.68 -2.56
N ALA A 100 -4.53 11.49 -2.02
CA ALA A 100 -4.20 10.33 -2.83
C ALA A 100 -4.89 9.07 -2.32
N ALA A 101 -5.05 8.11 -3.22
CA ALA A 101 -5.25 6.72 -2.86
C ALA A 101 -4.01 5.91 -3.26
N LEU A 102 -3.49 5.11 -2.35
CA LEU A 102 -2.45 4.11 -2.62
C LEU A 102 -3.14 2.77 -2.81
N THR A 103 -2.87 2.08 -3.92
CA THR A 103 -3.60 0.85 -4.27
C THR A 103 -2.71 -0.26 -4.81
N ASP A 104 -3.13 -1.52 -4.61
CA ASP A 104 -2.54 -2.65 -5.33
C ASP A 104 -2.75 -2.49 -6.85
N ALA A 105 -1.73 -2.85 -7.61
CA ALA A 105 -1.73 -2.72 -9.06
C ALA A 105 -2.48 -3.87 -9.75
N GLY A 106 -3.57 -3.53 -10.43
CA GLY A 106 -4.29 -4.39 -11.38
C GLY A 106 -5.46 -5.19 -10.80
N ASP A 107 -5.70 -5.18 -9.49
CA ASP A 107 -6.82 -5.88 -8.83
C ASP A 107 -7.69 -4.96 -7.95
N VAL A 108 -7.50 -3.64 -8.10
CA VAL A 108 -8.35 -2.60 -7.51
C VAL A 108 -9.11 -1.85 -8.60
N LYS A 109 -10.38 -1.53 -8.36
CA LYS A 109 -11.20 -0.68 -9.24
C LYS A 109 -11.86 0.43 -8.44
N MET A 110 -11.87 1.65 -8.97
CA MET A 110 -12.63 2.74 -8.36
C MET A 110 -14.11 2.56 -8.69
N LEU A 111 -14.93 2.41 -7.65
CA LEU A 111 -16.39 2.31 -7.76
C LEU A 111 -17.07 3.65 -7.50
N ASN A 112 -16.53 4.47 -6.59
CA ASN A 112 -17.05 5.80 -6.25
C ASN A 112 -15.88 6.74 -5.98
N TYR A 113 -16.04 8.03 -6.30
CA TYR A 113 -15.01 9.06 -6.09
C TYR A 113 -14.78 9.32 -4.59
N PRO A 114 -13.56 9.06 -4.04
CA PRO A 114 -13.33 9.17 -2.60
C PRO A 114 -13.01 10.60 -2.14
N PHE A 115 -12.35 11.39 -2.99
CA PHE A 115 -11.59 12.56 -2.53
C PHE A 115 -12.45 13.71 -1.97
N ASP A 116 -13.72 13.79 -2.34
CA ASP A 116 -14.66 14.76 -1.76
C ASP A 116 -15.03 14.43 -0.31
N ALA A 117 -14.94 13.16 0.08
CA ALA A 117 -15.28 12.67 1.42
C ALA A 117 -14.04 12.49 2.32
N VAL A 118 -12.83 12.59 1.77
CA VAL A 118 -11.58 12.52 2.55
C VAL A 118 -11.45 13.77 3.43
N GLU A 119 -11.37 13.55 4.73
CA GLU A 119 -11.16 14.56 5.77
C GLU A 119 -9.69 14.71 6.16
N ASP A 120 -9.31 15.91 6.60
CA ASP A 120 -7.95 16.21 7.05
C ASP A 120 -7.57 15.38 8.29
N GLY A 121 -6.40 14.77 8.25
CA GLY A 121 -5.85 13.97 9.36
C GLY A 121 -6.43 12.56 9.49
N ILE A 122 -7.47 12.19 8.74
CA ILE A 122 -8.08 10.85 8.78
C ILE A 122 -7.40 9.92 7.78
N LEU A 123 -6.95 8.76 8.27
CA LEU A 123 -6.44 7.67 7.46
C LEU A 123 -7.57 6.70 7.14
N TYR A 124 -7.76 6.41 5.85
CA TYR A 124 -8.74 5.45 5.38
C TYR A 124 -8.02 4.21 4.86
N MET A 125 -8.44 3.01 5.26
CA MET A 125 -7.85 1.75 4.79
C MET A 125 -8.91 0.71 4.42
N GLY A 126 -8.63 -0.11 3.42
CA GLY A 126 -9.39 -1.34 3.20
C GLY A 126 -9.17 -2.33 4.35
N ASP A 127 -10.10 -3.25 4.55
CA ASP A 127 -9.94 -4.37 5.49
C ASP A 127 -10.30 -5.71 4.87
N GLU A 128 -9.87 -6.77 5.54
CA GLU A 128 -10.25 -8.15 5.26
C GLU A 128 -11.34 -8.60 6.22
N THR A 129 -12.12 -9.60 5.81
CA THR A 129 -13.20 -10.16 6.63
C THR A 129 -12.71 -11.04 7.79
N ILE A 130 -11.41 -11.32 7.83
CA ILE A 130 -10.77 -12.16 8.85
C ILE A 130 -10.05 -11.29 9.89
N PHE A 131 -9.91 -11.83 11.10
CA PHE A 131 -9.21 -11.14 12.19
C PHE A 131 -7.70 -11.39 12.15
N ILE A 132 -6.95 -10.55 12.87
CA ILE A 132 -5.50 -10.70 13.02
C ILE A 132 -5.10 -12.13 13.46
N TYR A 133 -5.88 -12.77 14.32
CA TYR A 133 -5.66 -14.16 14.76
C TYR A 133 -6.08 -15.25 13.76
N ASP A 134 -6.62 -14.90 12.61
CA ASP A 134 -7.14 -15.88 11.64
C ASP A 134 -6.21 -16.08 10.43
N THR A 135 -5.02 -15.46 10.42
CA THR A 135 -4.03 -15.62 9.35
C THR A 135 -2.69 -16.15 9.83
N SER A 136 -2.13 -17.10 9.08
CA SER A 136 -0.78 -17.61 9.34
C SER A 136 0.31 -16.55 9.14
N ILE A 137 0.05 -15.52 8.34
CA ILE A 137 1.04 -14.45 8.09
C ILE A 137 1.30 -13.64 9.37
N LEU A 138 0.26 -13.35 10.15
CA LEU A 138 0.39 -12.58 11.39
C LEU A 138 0.69 -13.46 12.60
N ILE A 139 0.05 -14.63 12.73
CA ILE A 139 0.35 -15.54 13.85
C ILE A 139 1.78 -16.10 13.75
N GLY A 140 2.25 -16.33 12.52
CA GLY A 140 3.62 -16.80 12.24
C GLY A 140 4.66 -15.69 12.27
N TYR A 141 4.30 -14.46 12.65
CA TYR A 141 5.21 -13.32 12.63
C TYR A 141 6.44 -13.55 13.51
N ASP A 142 7.62 -13.49 12.91
CA ASP A 142 8.89 -13.81 13.55
C ASP A 142 9.72 -12.59 13.95
N GLY A 143 9.21 -11.37 13.72
CA GLY A 143 9.94 -10.12 14.00
C GLY A 143 9.91 -9.62 15.45
N PRO A 144 10.06 -8.30 15.68
CA PRO A 144 10.30 -7.73 17.01
C PRO A 144 9.17 -7.98 18.01
N GLN A 145 9.54 -8.10 19.29
CA GLN A 145 8.60 -8.45 20.37
C GLN A 145 7.42 -7.47 20.48
N PHE A 146 7.64 -6.16 20.29
CA PHE A 146 6.56 -5.18 20.41
C PHE A 146 5.44 -5.38 19.36
N ILE A 147 5.76 -5.90 18.17
CA ILE A 147 4.76 -6.26 17.15
C ILE A 147 4.03 -7.55 17.55
N LYS A 148 4.74 -8.52 18.12
CA LYS A 148 4.13 -9.75 18.67
C LYS A 148 3.16 -9.43 19.80
N ASP A 149 3.53 -8.52 20.69
CA ASP A 149 2.68 -8.04 21.78
C ASP A 149 1.43 -7.34 21.21
N PHE A 150 1.60 -6.48 20.19
CA PHE A 150 0.48 -5.86 19.48
C PHE A 150 -0.48 -6.90 18.88
N ILE A 151 0.03 -7.89 18.14
CA ILE A 151 -0.77 -8.97 17.55
C ILE A 151 -1.54 -9.71 18.63
N TRP A 152 -0.90 -10.00 19.76
CA TRP A 152 -1.53 -10.68 20.88
C TRP A 152 -2.65 -9.85 21.53
N GLU A 153 -2.41 -8.56 21.76
CA GLU A 153 -3.38 -7.67 22.40
C GLU A 153 -4.56 -7.32 21.50
N ASN A 154 -4.37 -7.35 20.18
CA ASN A 154 -5.33 -6.84 19.18
C ASN A 154 -5.87 -7.92 18.23
N GLY A 155 -5.69 -9.20 18.56
CA GLY A 155 -5.95 -10.31 17.64
C GLY A 155 -7.38 -10.45 17.10
N HIS A 156 -8.38 -9.81 17.72
CA HIS A 156 -9.78 -9.78 17.25
C HIS A 156 -10.12 -8.55 16.40
N LEU A 157 -9.17 -7.68 16.12
CA LEU A 157 -9.38 -6.60 15.16
C LEU A 157 -9.36 -7.16 13.74
N PRO A 158 -10.16 -6.60 12.81
CA PRO A 158 -10.03 -6.90 11.39
C PRO A 158 -8.62 -6.60 10.88
N ILE A 159 -8.14 -7.40 9.94
CA ILE A 159 -6.88 -7.10 9.27
C ILE A 159 -7.09 -5.93 8.33
N LEU A 160 -6.31 -4.87 8.50
CA LEU A 160 -6.22 -3.77 7.55
C LEU A 160 -5.33 -4.19 6.38
N ASN A 161 -5.75 -3.86 5.16
CA ASN A 161 -5.08 -4.24 3.93
C ASN A 161 -4.53 -2.99 3.23
N LEU A 162 -3.20 -2.96 3.03
CA LEU A 162 -2.52 -1.82 2.39
C LEU A 162 -2.82 -1.69 0.90
N GLY A 163 -3.44 -2.70 0.29
CA GLY A 163 -3.85 -2.67 -1.12
C GLY A 163 -4.89 -1.59 -1.41
N ILE A 164 -5.49 -0.96 -0.38
CA ILE A 164 -6.17 0.33 -0.51
C ILE A 164 -5.91 1.18 0.73
N MET A 165 -5.27 2.33 0.56
CA MET A 165 -5.21 3.40 1.55
C MET A 165 -5.62 4.72 0.91
N VAL A 166 -6.35 5.56 1.63
CA VAL A 166 -6.77 6.89 1.14
C VAL A 166 -6.56 7.92 2.23
N GLY A 167 -6.14 9.12 1.86
CA GLY A 167 -5.99 10.22 2.80
C GLY A 167 -5.52 11.50 2.13
N THR A 168 -5.35 12.54 2.94
CA THR A 168 -4.60 13.72 2.51
C THR A 168 -3.13 13.35 2.35
N ARG A 169 -2.40 14.08 1.49
CA ARG A 169 -0.96 13.89 1.31
C ARG A 169 -0.21 13.90 2.65
N GLU A 170 -0.54 14.85 3.54
CA GLU A 170 0.06 14.95 4.87
C GLU A 170 -0.17 13.69 5.71
N THR A 171 -1.41 13.19 5.75
CA THR A 171 -1.76 11.98 6.52
C THR A 171 -1.05 10.74 5.97
N LEU A 172 -0.98 10.60 4.63
CA LEU A 172 -0.30 9.48 3.99
C LEU A 172 1.22 9.54 4.20
N ILE A 173 1.84 10.72 4.07
CA ILE A 173 3.26 10.92 4.39
C ILE A 173 3.54 10.61 5.85
N GLU A 174 2.66 10.99 6.78
CA GLU A 174 2.82 10.67 8.20
C GLU A 174 2.82 9.15 8.42
N TYR A 175 1.83 8.44 7.88
CA TYR A 175 1.73 6.98 8.00
C TYR A 175 2.96 6.28 7.36
N LEU A 176 3.26 6.61 6.11
CA LEU A 176 4.39 6.03 5.38
C LEU A 176 5.72 6.40 6.02
N GLY A 177 5.86 7.62 6.55
CA GLY A 177 7.06 8.07 7.24
C GLY A 177 7.34 7.27 8.52
N ILE A 178 6.30 6.88 9.26
CA ILE A 178 6.45 5.96 10.40
C ILE A 178 6.90 4.58 9.91
N MET A 179 6.30 4.05 8.83
CA MET A 179 6.71 2.77 8.24
C MET A 179 8.17 2.81 7.78
N VAL A 180 8.57 3.82 7.02
CA VAL A 180 9.94 4.05 6.54
C VAL A 180 10.91 4.14 7.70
N LYS A 181 10.56 4.89 8.76
CA LYS A 181 11.39 4.96 9.97
C LYS A 181 11.63 3.59 10.59
N LEU A 182 10.57 2.78 10.76
CA LEU A 182 10.68 1.43 11.32
C LEU A 182 11.55 0.51 10.42
N ILE A 183 11.35 0.58 9.10
CA ILE A 183 12.15 -0.16 8.11
C ILE A 183 13.62 0.24 8.22
N THR A 184 13.92 1.53 8.17
CA THR A 184 15.30 2.03 8.22
C THR A 184 16.00 1.68 9.55
N GLU A 185 15.31 1.82 10.68
CA GLU A 185 15.86 1.46 12.01
C GLU A 185 16.17 -0.03 12.10
N ALA A 186 15.26 -0.88 11.60
CA ALA A 186 15.44 -2.32 11.57
C ALA A 186 16.60 -2.75 10.66
N GLU A 187 16.65 -2.25 9.43
CA GLU A 187 17.70 -2.59 8.47
C GLU A 187 19.08 -2.10 8.93
N LEU A 188 19.16 -0.92 9.56
CA LEU A 188 20.40 -0.45 10.18
C LEU A 188 20.85 -1.39 11.32
N SER A 189 19.91 -1.82 12.16
CA SER A 189 20.19 -2.75 13.26
C SER A 189 20.64 -4.13 12.73
N LEU A 190 20.03 -4.63 11.65
CA LEU A 190 20.44 -5.85 10.96
C LEU A 190 21.86 -5.71 10.39
N ALA A 191 22.18 -4.59 9.75
CA ALA A 191 23.52 -4.31 9.24
C ALA A 191 24.57 -4.24 10.36
N GLN A 192 24.16 -3.95 11.60
CA GLN A 192 25.01 -3.98 12.80
C GLN A 192 25.09 -5.37 13.46
N GLY A 193 24.45 -6.39 12.88
CA GLY A 193 24.52 -7.78 13.33
C GLY A 193 23.44 -8.19 14.34
N ASN A 194 22.36 -7.41 14.49
CA ASN A 194 21.23 -7.78 15.32
C ASN A 194 20.10 -8.39 14.49
N ASP A 195 20.08 -9.72 14.39
CA ASP A 195 19.05 -10.46 13.65
C ASP A 195 17.64 -10.34 14.26
N GLU A 196 17.50 -10.01 15.55
CA GLU A 196 16.19 -9.82 16.20
C GLU A 196 15.43 -8.59 15.69
N ALA A 197 16.11 -7.70 14.97
CA ALA A 197 15.50 -6.53 14.34
C ALA A 197 14.78 -6.86 13.02
N PHE A 198 14.87 -8.10 12.52
CA PHE A 198 14.21 -8.50 11.29
C PHE A 198 12.69 -8.28 11.37
N LEU A 199 12.15 -7.51 10.43
CA LEU A 199 10.75 -7.08 10.44
C LEU A 199 9.77 -8.14 9.92
N GLY A 200 10.24 -9.34 9.60
CA GLY A 200 9.44 -10.36 8.93
C GLY A 200 9.43 -10.19 7.41
N THR A 201 8.86 -11.18 6.73
CA THR A 201 8.78 -11.23 5.26
C THR A 201 7.76 -10.25 4.67
N TYR A 202 6.70 -9.94 5.42
CA TYR A 202 5.56 -9.13 4.96
C TYR A 202 5.39 -7.90 5.86
N GLU A 203 4.97 -6.80 5.25
CA GLU A 203 4.69 -5.52 5.88
C GLU A 203 3.40 -5.51 6.72
N MET A 204 2.50 -6.47 6.50
CA MET A 204 1.15 -6.48 7.08
C MET A 204 1.12 -6.32 8.60
N ALA A 205 2.01 -6.99 9.34
CA ALA A 205 2.03 -6.94 10.80
C ALA A 205 2.36 -5.53 11.30
N ILE A 206 3.39 -4.92 10.70
CA ILE A 206 3.87 -3.59 11.09
C ILE A 206 2.90 -2.53 10.61
N SER A 207 2.32 -2.69 9.43
CA SER A 207 1.27 -1.81 8.93
C SER A 207 0.05 -1.77 9.84
N ASN A 208 -0.47 -2.93 10.24
CA ASN A 208 -1.59 -3.01 11.17
C ASN A 208 -1.23 -2.39 12.52
N TYR A 209 -0.02 -2.64 13.03
CA TYR A 209 0.49 -1.95 14.22
C TYR A 209 0.48 -0.44 14.03
N VAL A 210 1.03 0.08 12.93
CA VAL A 210 1.14 1.53 12.71
C VAL A 210 -0.25 2.17 12.63
N ALA A 211 -1.17 1.58 11.87
CA ALA A 211 -2.53 2.08 11.73
C ALA A 211 -3.30 2.05 13.06
N TYR A 212 -3.37 0.90 13.71
CA TYR A 212 -4.15 0.77 14.95
C TYR A 212 -3.51 1.46 16.16
N TYR A 213 -2.19 1.66 16.17
CA TYR A 213 -1.50 2.31 17.29
C TYR A 213 -1.43 3.83 17.13
N TYR A 214 -1.01 4.34 15.96
CA TYR A 214 -0.80 5.79 15.76
C TYR A 214 -2.01 6.51 15.17
N PHE A 215 -2.91 5.79 14.51
CA PHE A 215 -4.10 6.37 13.86
C PHE A 215 -5.41 5.93 14.51
N LYS A 216 -5.38 5.25 15.66
CA LYS A 216 -6.58 4.70 16.34
C LYS A 216 -7.79 5.64 16.36
N ASP A 217 -7.58 6.90 16.73
CA ASP A 217 -8.66 7.89 16.90
C ASP A 217 -9.03 8.60 15.59
N ARG A 218 -8.35 8.27 14.49
CA ARG A 218 -8.45 8.90 13.16
C ARG A 218 -8.28 7.88 12.03
N LEU A 219 -8.70 6.65 12.28
CA LEU A 219 -8.68 5.53 11.33
C LEU A 219 -10.11 5.19 10.95
N VAL A 220 -10.39 5.16 9.66
CA VAL A 220 -11.66 4.68 9.09
C VAL A 220 -11.34 3.50 8.18
N HIS A 221 -12.03 2.38 8.36
CA HIS A 221 -11.81 1.20 7.51
C HIS A 221 -13.11 0.45 7.22
N GLY A 222 -13.02 -0.52 6.32
CA GLY A 222 -14.13 -1.40 5.94
C GLY A 222 -14.98 -0.87 4.79
N ASN A 223 -16.27 -1.16 4.82
CA ASN A 223 -17.18 -1.06 3.67
C ASN A 223 -17.33 0.34 3.02
N GLN A 224 -16.88 1.40 3.69
CA GLN A 224 -16.79 2.72 3.06
C GLN A 224 -15.61 2.80 2.09
N VAL A 225 -14.49 2.17 2.44
CA VAL A 225 -13.22 2.25 1.70
C VAL A 225 -13.17 1.18 0.62
N SER A 226 -13.40 -0.09 0.99
CA SER A 226 -13.32 -1.23 0.09
C SER A 226 -14.59 -2.08 0.10
N THR A 227 -14.84 -2.78 -1.00
CA THR A 227 -15.75 -3.93 -0.99
C THR A 227 -15.26 -5.01 -0.03
N ILE A 228 -16.12 -6.00 0.24
CA ILE A 228 -15.69 -7.26 0.86
C ILE A 228 -14.56 -7.82 0.01
N PHE A 229 -13.40 -8.03 0.64
CA PHE A 229 -12.23 -8.59 -0.02
C PHE A 229 -12.55 -9.96 -0.64
N HIS A 230 -12.22 -10.17 -1.92
CA HIS A 230 -12.61 -11.36 -2.69
C HIS A 230 -14.11 -11.56 -2.88
N GLY A 231 -14.92 -10.52 -2.61
CA GLY A 231 -16.38 -10.57 -2.69
C GLY A 231 -16.92 -10.42 -4.11
N GLU A 232 -16.11 -10.01 -5.09
CA GLU A 232 -16.47 -9.83 -6.50
C GLU A 232 -17.72 -8.94 -6.71
N GLN A 233 -17.95 -7.99 -5.80
CA GLN A 233 -19.15 -7.15 -5.78
C GLN A 233 -19.11 -6.15 -6.94
N MET A 234 -20.17 -6.15 -7.76
CA MET A 234 -20.27 -5.26 -8.94
C MET A 234 -20.88 -3.90 -8.62
N VAL A 235 -21.64 -3.78 -7.52
CA VAL A 235 -22.27 -2.54 -7.06
C VAL A 235 -22.09 -2.45 -5.55
N SER A 236 -21.50 -1.35 -5.08
CA SER A 236 -21.25 -1.09 -3.66
C SER A 236 -21.24 0.42 -3.41
N GLY A 237 -21.50 0.83 -2.16
CA GLY A 237 -21.24 2.18 -1.68
C GLY A 237 -19.77 2.45 -1.35
N ALA A 238 -18.92 1.42 -1.39
CA ALA A 238 -17.48 1.53 -1.16
C ALA A 238 -16.80 2.36 -2.24
N TRP A 239 -15.70 3.04 -1.90
CA TRP A 239 -14.89 3.78 -2.88
C TRP A 239 -14.20 2.86 -3.87
N PHE A 240 -13.67 1.75 -3.41
CA PHE A 240 -12.91 0.82 -4.23
C PHE A 240 -13.46 -0.60 -4.15
N LYS A 241 -13.40 -1.33 -5.26
CA LYS A 241 -13.47 -2.78 -5.29
C LYS A 241 -12.07 -3.33 -5.10
N HIS A 242 -11.90 -4.31 -4.22
CA HIS A 242 -10.63 -5.02 -4.03
C HIS A 242 -10.85 -6.53 -4.12
N LYS A 243 -10.36 -7.12 -5.22
CA LYS A 243 -10.59 -8.52 -5.59
C LYS A 243 -12.08 -8.86 -5.65
#